data_AF-A0A348PH40-F1
#
_entry.id   AF-A0A348PH40-F1
#
_cell.length_a   1.000
_cell.length_b   1.000
_cell.length_c   1.000
_cell.angle_alpha   90.00
_cell.angle_beta   90.00
_cell.angle_gamma   90.00
#
_symmetry.space_group_name_H-M   'P 1'
#
loop_
_entity.id
_entity.type
_entity.pdbx_description
1 polymer ?
#
loop_
_entity_poly.entity_id
_entity_poly.type
_entity_poly.pdbx_seq_one_letter_code
_entity_poly.pdbx_strand_id
1 'polypeptide(L)'
;MSLLIATLAIGLVFAVLALGIYMSFRVYQMPDITADGSFPLGAAITARLLRDGADPVTATLAGMAGGALAGAITGTIHVRFKVNALLSGILVMTALYSVNLRIMGASNVPINARTLFTPFEEAARASFGPETSILGRSVPSGDLGLLAASALIAGIATILMVLFLKTELGAAMRATGDNARMLR
;
A
#
# COMPACT_ATOMS: atom_id res chain seq x y z
N MET A 1 6.71 -24.55 7.97
CA MET A 1 5.54 -24.29 7.09
C MET A 1 4.84 -23.00 7.48
N SER A 2 4.79 -22.62 8.77
CA SER A 2 4.41 -21.25 9.19
C SER A 2 5.23 -20.16 8.49
N LEU A 3 6.55 -20.33 8.39
CA LEU A 3 7.43 -19.33 7.75
C LEU A 3 7.09 -19.12 6.26
N LEU A 4 6.79 -20.19 5.52
CA LEU A 4 6.43 -20.08 4.10
C LEU A 4 5.10 -19.32 3.91
N ILE A 5 4.11 -19.62 4.74
CA ILE A 5 2.80 -18.95 4.70
C ILE A 5 2.93 -17.48 5.11
N ALA A 6 3.68 -17.20 6.17
CA ALA A 6 3.95 -15.84 6.62
C ALA A 6 4.71 -15.02 5.56
N THR A 7 5.75 -15.59 4.93
CA THR A 7 6.49 -14.92 3.86
C THR A 7 5.60 -14.65 2.64
N LEU A 8 4.73 -15.58 2.25
CA LEU A 8 3.76 -15.38 1.17
C LEU A 8 2.76 -14.27 1.50
N ALA A 9 2.21 -14.26 2.72
CA ALA A 9 1.27 -13.22 3.16
C ALA A 9 1.93 -11.83 3.13
N ILE A 10 3.14 -11.70 3.67
CA ILE A 10 3.90 -10.44 3.61
C ILE A 10 4.21 -10.05 2.16
N GLY A 11 4.60 -11.00 1.31
CA GLY A 11 4.82 -10.76 -0.12
C GLY A 11 3.59 -10.23 -0.84
N LEU A 12 2.39 -10.75 -0.53
CA LEU A 12 1.13 -10.27 -1.08
C LEU A 12 0.77 -8.87 -0.58
N VAL A 13 1.09 -8.53 0.67
CA VAL A 13 0.94 -7.16 1.17
C VAL A 13 1.86 -6.19 0.40
N PHE A 14 3.12 -6.57 0.16
CA PHE A 14 4.04 -5.78 -0.66
C PHE A 14 3.71 -5.75 -2.16
N ALA A 15 2.87 -6.68 -2.65
CA ALA A 15 2.42 -6.64 -4.04
C ALA A 15 1.64 -5.34 -4.36
N VAL A 16 0.92 -4.78 -3.38
CA VAL A 16 0.22 -3.50 -3.55
C VAL A 16 1.20 -2.34 -3.76
N LEU A 17 2.34 -2.33 -3.06
CA LEU A 17 3.43 -1.38 -3.30
C LEU A 17 3.99 -1.55 -4.73
N ALA A 18 4.20 -2.80 -5.15
CA ALA A 18 4.70 -3.10 -6.49
C ALA A 18 3.73 -2.62 -7.60
N LEU A 19 2.41 -2.67 -7.38
CA LEU A 19 1.42 -2.09 -8.29
C LEU A 19 1.57 -0.57 -8.41
N GLY A 20 1.82 0.13 -7.29
CA GLY A 20 2.10 1.57 -7.29
C GLY A 20 3.36 1.92 -8.08
N ILE A 21 4.45 1.18 -7.88
CA ILE A 21 5.71 1.35 -8.63
C ILE A 21 5.48 1.05 -10.12
N TYR A 22 4.72 0.00 -10.45
CA TYR A 22 4.36 -0.33 -11.83
C TYR A 22 3.60 0.82 -12.51
N MET A 23 2.65 1.45 -11.83
CA MET A 23 1.91 2.59 -12.37
C MET A 23 2.84 3.74 -12.76
N SER A 24 3.82 4.08 -11.92
CA SER A 24 4.77 5.14 -12.23
C SER A 24 5.67 4.80 -13.41
N PHE A 25 6.37 3.65 -13.33
CA PHE A 25 7.44 3.32 -14.27
C PHE A 25 6.94 2.77 -15.61
N ARG A 26 5.82 2.03 -15.62
CA ARG A 26 5.33 1.35 -16.83
C ARG A 26 4.14 2.03 -17.49
N VAL A 27 3.24 2.60 -16.70
CA VAL A 27 2.05 3.27 -17.25
C VAL A 27 2.36 4.73 -17.56
N TYR A 28 2.89 5.48 -16.59
CA TYR A 28 3.23 6.89 -16.77
C TYR A 28 4.62 7.10 -17.41
N GLN A 29 5.46 6.06 -17.49
CA GLN A 29 6.85 6.13 -17.96
C GLN A 29 7.68 7.23 -17.28
N MET A 30 7.35 7.52 -16.02
CA MET A 30 7.99 8.53 -15.20
C MET A 30 8.73 7.83 -14.07
N PRO A 31 10.06 8.00 -13.94
CA PRO A 31 10.83 7.36 -12.87
C PRO A 31 10.61 8.14 -11.56
N ASP A 32 9.43 7.98 -10.96
CA ASP A 32 9.07 8.57 -9.67
C ASP A 32 9.18 7.52 -8.56
N ILE A 33 10.04 7.79 -7.59
CA ILE A 33 10.26 6.96 -6.40
C ILE A 33 9.43 7.42 -5.19
N THR A 34 8.47 8.33 -5.37
CA THR A 34 7.56 8.79 -4.30
C THR A 34 6.83 7.63 -3.63
N ALA A 35 6.54 6.56 -4.37
CA ALA A 35 5.92 5.35 -3.83
C ALA A 35 6.66 4.80 -2.60
N ASP A 36 8.00 4.89 -2.57
CA ASP A 36 8.82 4.44 -1.44
C ASP A 36 8.63 5.31 -0.19
N GLY A 37 8.28 6.59 -0.35
CA GLY A 37 8.01 7.51 0.78
C GLY A 37 6.53 7.59 1.18
N SER A 38 5.62 7.49 0.21
CA SER A 38 4.16 7.60 0.42
C SER A 38 3.58 6.33 1.05
N PHE A 39 4.16 5.16 0.79
CA PHE A 39 3.73 3.91 1.41
C PHE A 39 4.00 3.88 2.94
N PRO A 40 5.21 4.23 3.43
CA PRO A 40 5.45 4.44 4.85
C PRO A 40 4.62 5.57 5.47
N LEU A 41 4.28 6.63 4.72
CA LEU A 41 3.38 7.67 5.21
C LEU A 41 1.98 7.12 5.51
N GLY A 42 1.41 6.34 4.59
CA GLY A 42 0.13 5.67 4.81
C GLY A 42 0.17 4.74 6.02
N ALA A 43 1.27 3.99 6.18
CA ALA A 43 1.50 3.14 7.35
C ALA A 43 1.62 3.95 8.65
N ALA A 44 2.35 5.06 8.64
CA ALA A 44 2.52 5.95 9.81
C ALA A 44 1.20 6.55 10.28
N ILE A 45 0.38 7.06 9.36
CA ILE A 45 -0.96 7.60 9.66
C ILE A 45 -1.86 6.50 10.22
N THR A 46 -1.93 5.35 9.55
CA THR A 46 -2.77 4.22 9.98
C THR A 46 -2.35 3.72 11.36
N ALA A 47 -1.05 3.53 11.59
CA ALA A 47 -0.48 3.09 12.86
C ALA A 47 -0.79 4.05 14.00
N ARG A 48 -0.65 5.36 13.76
CA ARG A 48 -0.95 6.40 14.75
C ARG A 48 -2.42 6.38 15.15
N LEU A 49 -3.32 6.32 14.17
CA LEU A 49 -4.77 6.29 14.39
C LEU A 49 -5.22 5.01 15.11
N LEU A 50 -4.69 3.85 14.71
CA LEU A 50 -4.97 2.58 15.40
C LEU A 50 -4.51 2.61 16.86
N ARG A 51 -3.34 3.20 17.13
CA ARG A 51 -2.84 3.39 18.49
C ARG A 51 -3.75 4.31 19.32
N ASP A 52 -4.34 5.31 18.69
CA ASP A 52 -5.30 6.23 19.33
C ASP A 52 -6.71 5.63 19.45
N GLY A 53 -6.92 4.38 19.04
CA GLY A 53 -8.18 3.65 19.19
C GLY A 53 -9.20 3.88 18.08
N ALA A 54 -8.79 4.45 16.95
CA ALA A 54 -9.66 4.62 15.78
C ALA A 54 -10.04 3.26 15.15
N ASP A 55 -11.18 3.24 14.46
CA ASP A 55 -11.63 2.06 13.72
C ASP A 55 -10.65 1.69 12.59
N PRO A 56 -10.30 0.40 12.38
CA PRO A 56 -9.32 -0.02 11.39
C PRO A 56 -9.63 0.39 9.95
N VAL A 57 -10.91 0.47 9.57
CA VAL A 57 -11.32 0.91 8.23
C VAL A 57 -11.03 2.40 8.08
N THR A 58 -11.44 3.21 9.05
CA THR A 58 -11.21 4.67 9.02
C THR A 58 -9.72 5.02 9.04
N ALA A 59 -8.94 4.30 9.86
CA ALA A 59 -7.50 4.49 9.93
C ALA A 59 -6.82 4.18 8.60
N THR A 60 -7.22 3.09 7.93
CA THR A 60 -6.66 2.69 6.64
C THR A 60 -7.06 3.66 5.52
N LEU A 61 -8.30 4.15 5.51
CA LEU A 61 -8.75 5.16 4.55
C LEU A 61 -8.01 6.49 4.72
N ALA A 62 -7.75 6.91 5.96
CA ALA A 62 -6.93 8.09 6.24
C ALA A 62 -5.48 7.90 5.79
N GLY A 63 -4.90 6.71 6.01
CA GLY A 63 -3.57 6.37 5.48
C GLY A 63 -3.52 6.41 3.95
N MET A 64 -4.52 5.86 3.28
CA MET A 64 -4.66 5.90 1.82
C MET A 64 -4.76 7.35 1.30
N ALA A 65 -5.53 8.20 1.97
CA ALA A 65 -5.63 9.62 1.64
C ALA A 65 -4.28 10.34 1.81
N GLY A 66 -3.53 10.04 2.87
CA GLY A 66 -2.18 10.56 3.06
C GLY A 66 -1.22 10.18 1.93
N GLY A 67 -1.21 8.90 1.54
CA GLY A 67 -0.42 8.43 0.39
C GLY A 67 -0.82 9.09 -0.93
N ALA A 68 -2.12 9.28 -1.17
CA ALA A 68 -2.63 9.98 -2.35
C ALA A 68 -2.20 11.46 -2.37
N LEU A 69 -2.24 12.15 -1.21
CA LEU A 69 -1.76 13.52 -1.07
C LEU A 69 -0.27 13.63 -1.36
N ALA A 70 0.55 12.69 -0.89
CA ALA A 70 1.97 12.64 -1.23
C ALA A 70 2.21 12.55 -2.74
N GLY A 71 1.49 11.66 -3.44
CA GLY A 71 1.56 11.55 -4.90
C GLY A 71 1.10 12.83 -5.61
N ALA A 72 0.01 13.46 -5.13
CA ALA A 72 -0.49 14.72 -5.68
C ALA A 72 0.52 15.87 -5.51
N ILE A 73 1.24 15.91 -4.38
CA ILE A 73 2.31 16.88 -4.14
C ILE A 73 3.45 16.66 -5.14
N THR A 74 3.91 15.41 -5.34
CA THR A 74 4.95 15.11 -6.35
C THR A 74 4.52 15.54 -7.75
N GLY A 75 3.30 15.18 -8.15
CA GLY A 75 2.76 15.58 -9.46
C GLY A 75 2.68 17.11 -9.62
N THR A 76 2.29 17.82 -8.55
CA THR A 76 2.25 19.29 -8.54
C THR A 76 3.65 19.89 -8.68
N ILE A 77 4.65 19.36 -7.97
CA ILE A 77 6.04 19.80 -8.08
C ILE A 77 6.55 19.62 -9.51
N HIS A 78 6.28 18.45 -10.10
CA HIS A 78 6.69 18.16 -11.47
C HIS A 78 6.02 19.09 -12.50
N VAL A 79 4.69 19.16 -12.49
CA VAL A 79 3.92 19.89 -13.54
C VAL A 79 4.00 21.40 -13.34
N ARG A 80 3.80 21.90 -12.11
CA ARG A 80 3.69 23.35 -11.87
C ARG A 80 5.05 24.03 -11.75
N PHE A 81 6.01 23.39 -11.09
CA PHE A 81 7.34 23.96 -10.86
C PHE A 81 8.37 23.50 -11.91
N LYS A 82 7.97 22.64 -12.86
CA LYS A 82 8.80 22.16 -13.98
C LYS A 82 10.10 21.49 -13.52
N VAL A 83 10.07 20.87 -12.34
CA VAL A 83 11.19 20.08 -11.81
C VAL A 83 11.20 18.73 -12.51
N ASN A 84 12.38 18.15 -12.73
CA ASN A 84 12.48 16.80 -13.29
C ASN A 84 11.69 15.80 -12.43
N ALA A 85 11.05 14.83 -13.07
CA ALA A 85 10.29 13.77 -12.43
C ALA A 85 11.03 13.05 -11.29
N LEU A 86 12.25 12.59 -11.58
CA LEU A 86 13.08 11.86 -10.62
C LEU A 86 13.42 12.74 -9.41
N LEU A 87 13.80 14.00 -9.67
CA LEU A 87 14.13 14.97 -8.62
C LEU A 87 12.91 15.28 -7.75
N SER A 88 11.74 15.44 -8.36
CA SER A 88 10.48 15.66 -7.63
C SER A 88 10.19 14.49 -6.69
N GLY A 89 10.37 13.25 -7.16
CA GLY A 89 10.20 12.05 -6.36
C GLY A 89 11.17 11.96 -5.18
N ILE A 90 12.48 12.18 -5.42
CA ILE A 90 13.50 12.17 -4.36
C ILE A 90 13.23 13.26 -3.31
N LEU A 91 12.83 14.47 -3.74
CA LEU A 91 12.50 15.59 -2.85
C LEU A 91 11.33 15.24 -1.92
N VAL A 92 10.24 14.70 -2.47
CA VAL A 92 9.07 14.31 -1.67
C VAL A 92 9.40 13.12 -0.76
N MET A 93 10.05 12.08 -1.27
CA MET A 93 10.46 10.93 -0.45
C MET A 93 11.30 11.36 0.76
N THR A 94 12.25 12.27 0.56
CA THR A 94 13.12 12.78 1.63
C THR A 94 12.33 13.63 2.64
N ALA A 95 11.44 14.50 2.17
CA ALA A 95 10.57 15.28 3.05
C ALA A 95 9.64 14.38 3.88
N LEU A 96 9.09 13.33 3.26
CA LEU A 96 8.20 12.38 3.91
C LEU A 96 8.90 11.60 5.03
N TYR A 97 10.21 11.37 4.94
CA TYR A 97 10.95 10.73 6.04
C TYR A 97 10.79 11.50 7.36
N SER A 98 10.97 12.83 7.33
CA SER A 98 10.76 13.69 8.51
C SER A 98 9.30 13.78 8.92
N VAL A 99 8.37 13.83 7.96
CA VAL A 99 6.92 13.88 8.24
C VAL A 99 6.45 12.59 8.93
N ASN A 100 6.92 11.43 8.47
CA ASN A 100 6.57 10.13 9.06
C ASN A 100 6.98 10.05 10.52
N LEU A 101 8.22 10.46 10.84
CA LEU A 101 8.70 10.53 12.23
C LEU A 101 7.87 11.51 13.08
N ARG A 102 7.47 12.64 12.50
CA ARG A 102 6.63 13.63 13.21
C ARG A 102 5.22 13.09 13.49
N ILE A 103 4.63 12.36 12.55
CA ILE A 103 3.31 11.72 12.71
C ILE A 103 3.37 10.62 13.77
N MET A 104 4.41 9.78 13.72
CA MET A 104 4.59 8.67 14.67
C MET A 104 4.99 9.13 16.07
N GLY A 105 5.69 10.26 16.19
CA GLY A 105 6.21 10.81 17.45
C GLY A 105 7.37 10.01 18.07
N ALA A 106 7.70 8.84 17.50
CA ALA A 106 8.78 7.96 17.90
C ALA A 106 9.25 7.13 16.71
N SER A 107 10.46 6.57 16.77
CA SER A 107 11.02 5.73 15.70
C SER A 107 10.24 4.42 15.53
N ASN A 108 9.70 3.88 16.63
CA ASN A 108 8.91 2.64 16.62
C ASN A 108 7.64 2.85 17.44
N VAL A 109 6.49 2.53 16.83
CA VAL A 109 5.19 2.56 17.49
C VAL A 109 4.68 1.13 17.57
N PRO A 110 4.63 0.52 18.77
CA PRO A 110 4.02 -0.80 18.92
C PRO A 110 2.50 -0.67 18.73
N ILE A 111 1.94 -1.55 17.90
CA ILE A 111 0.51 -1.59 17.60
C ILE A 111 -0.06 -2.89 18.17
N ASN A 112 -0.77 -2.78 19.29
CA ASN A 112 -1.54 -3.87 19.90
C ASN A 112 -3.03 -3.57 19.78
N ALA A 113 -3.50 -3.32 18.56
CA ALA A 113 -4.87 -2.94 18.26
C ALA A 113 -5.49 -3.91 17.24
N ARG A 114 -6.83 -3.93 17.16
CA ARG A 114 -7.52 -4.64 16.08
C ARG A 114 -7.11 -4.04 14.73
N THR A 115 -6.95 -4.90 13.73
CA THR A 115 -6.55 -4.51 12.37
C THR A 115 -7.60 -4.98 11.36
N LEU A 116 -7.50 -4.56 10.10
CA LEU A 116 -8.33 -5.07 9.02
C LEU A 116 -8.23 -6.59 8.83
N PHE A 117 -7.13 -7.20 9.29
CA PHE A 117 -6.90 -8.64 9.17
C PHE A 117 -7.54 -9.43 10.32
N THR A 118 -7.81 -8.80 11.48
CA THR A 118 -8.34 -9.50 12.67
C THR A 118 -9.64 -10.28 12.43
N PRO A 119 -10.66 -9.78 11.69
CA PRO A 119 -11.86 -10.57 11.43
C PRO A 119 -11.59 -11.82 10.60
N PHE A 120 -10.62 -11.76 9.68
CA PHE A 120 -10.23 -12.90 8.84
C PHE A 120 -9.47 -13.96 9.63
N GLU A 121 -8.59 -13.54 10.54
CA GLU A 121 -7.90 -14.43 11.46
C GLU A 121 -8.88 -15.14 12.42
N GLU A 122 -9.84 -14.40 12.97
CA GLU A 122 -10.90 -14.95 13.83
C GLU A 122 -11.81 -15.92 13.05
N ALA A 123 -12.23 -15.57 11.83
CA ALA A 123 -13.05 -16.43 10.98
C ALA A 123 -12.33 -17.72 10.58
N ALA A 124 -11.02 -17.65 10.30
CA ALA A 124 -10.21 -18.82 9.99
C ALA A 124 -10.07 -19.75 11.21
N ARG A 125 -9.85 -19.18 12.41
CA ARG A 125 -9.83 -19.94 13.67
C ARG A 125 -11.18 -20.59 13.98
N ALA A 126 -12.29 -19.90 13.71
CA ALA A 126 -13.63 -20.44 13.93
C ALA A 126 -13.96 -21.59 12.96
N SER A 127 -13.53 -21.49 11.71
CA SER A 127 -13.84 -22.49 10.67
C SER A 127 -12.98 -23.74 10.76
N PHE A 128 -11.70 -23.60 11.14
CA PHE A 128 -10.73 -24.69 11.08
C PHE A 128 -10.10 -25.08 12.42
N GLY A 129 -10.53 -24.46 13.53
CA GLY A 129 -9.94 -24.67 14.84
C GLY A 129 -8.60 -23.93 15.04
N PRO A 130 -7.94 -24.08 16.20
CA PRO A 130 -6.69 -23.38 16.51
C PRO A 130 -5.50 -23.84 15.64
N GLU A 131 -5.51 -25.10 15.20
CA GLU A 131 -4.45 -25.69 14.39
C GLU A 131 -5.03 -26.50 13.23
N THR A 132 -4.50 -26.25 12.04
CA THR A 132 -4.83 -27.02 10.83
C THR A 132 -3.62 -27.76 10.34
N SER A 133 -3.77 -29.05 10.04
CA SER A 133 -2.73 -29.80 9.36
C SER A 133 -2.83 -29.59 7.85
N ILE A 134 -1.91 -28.82 7.30
CA ILE A 134 -1.73 -28.72 5.85
C ILE A 134 -0.51 -29.56 5.49
N LEU A 135 -0.65 -30.49 4.53
CA LEU A 135 0.44 -31.39 4.10
C LEU A 135 1.08 -32.17 5.27
N GLY A 136 0.28 -32.56 6.27
CA GLY A 136 0.74 -33.37 7.40
C GLY A 136 1.54 -32.61 8.47
N ARG A 137 1.56 -31.28 8.45
CA ARG A 137 2.21 -30.43 9.47
C ARG A 137 1.25 -29.38 10.01
N SER A 138 1.27 -29.16 11.32
CA SER A 138 0.43 -28.17 11.99
C SER A 138 0.82 -26.74 11.58
N VAL A 139 -0.19 -25.96 11.20
CA VAL A 139 -0.10 -24.54 10.87
C VAL A 139 -1.15 -23.79 11.69
N PRO A 140 -0.80 -22.66 12.32
CA PRO A 140 -1.77 -21.78 12.96
C PRO A 140 -2.81 -21.29 11.95
N SER A 141 -4.09 -21.51 12.24
CA SER A 141 -5.18 -21.12 11.33
C SER A 141 -5.28 -19.60 11.10
N GLY A 142 -4.76 -18.79 12.03
CA GLY A 142 -4.65 -17.34 11.86
C GLY A 142 -3.79 -16.93 10.66
N ASP A 143 -2.65 -17.61 10.44
CA ASP A 143 -1.74 -17.31 9.33
C ASP A 143 -2.41 -17.56 7.96
N LEU A 144 -3.32 -18.53 7.92
CA LEU A 144 -4.14 -18.81 6.73
C LEU A 144 -5.19 -17.73 6.50
N GLY A 145 -5.82 -17.23 7.56
CA GLY A 145 -6.73 -16.09 7.49
C GLY A 145 -6.03 -14.85 6.95
N LEU A 146 -4.82 -14.55 7.43
CA LEU A 146 -3.99 -13.46 6.95
C LEU A 146 -3.57 -13.67 5.47
N LEU A 147 -3.16 -14.88 5.09
CA LEU A 147 -2.82 -15.20 3.70
C LEU A 147 -4.02 -15.01 2.76
N ALA A 148 -5.20 -15.51 3.16
CA ALA A 148 -6.42 -15.37 2.37
C ALA A 148 -6.85 -13.90 2.25
N ALA A 149 -6.79 -13.14 3.34
CA ALA A 149 -7.12 -11.72 3.36
C ALA A 149 -6.16 -10.89 2.50
N SER A 150 -4.84 -11.11 2.62
CA SER A 150 -3.84 -10.42 1.80
C SER A 150 -3.97 -10.78 0.32
N ALA A 151 -4.23 -12.04 -0.01
CA ALA A 151 -4.51 -12.46 -1.39
C ALA A 151 -5.78 -11.80 -1.96
N LEU A 152 -6.85 -11.73 -1.16
CA LEU A 152 -8.10 -11.06 -1.54
C LEU A 152 -7.88 -9.57 -1.79
N ILE A 153 -7.20 -8.86 -0.88
CA ILE A 153 -6.93 -7.42 -1.00
C ILE A 153 -6.04 -7.14 -2.21
N ALA A 154 -4.95 -7.89 -2.39
CA ALA A 154 -4.06 -7.74 -3.55
C ALA A 154 -4.80 -8.05 -4.86
N GLY A 155 -5.66 -9.08 -4.87
CA GLY A 155 -6.51 -9.42 -6.00
C GLY A 155 -7.49 -8.31 -6.35
N ILE A 156 -8.21 -7.78 -5.36
CA ILE A 156 -9.13 -6.65 -5.53
C ILE A 156 -8.39 -5.42 -6.04
N ALA A 157 -7.25 -5.06 -5.44
CA ALA A 157 -6.44 -3.91 -5.88
C ALA A 157 -5.99 -4.07 -7.33
N THR A 158 -5.54 -5.27 -7.72
CA THR A 158 -5.15 -5.58 -9.11
C THR A 158 -6.34 -5.46 -10.06
N ILE A 159 -7.49 -6.04 -9.71
CA ILE A 159 -8.71 -5.98 -10.53
C ILE A 159 -9.16 -4.53 -10.70
N LEU A 160 -9.23 -3.76 -9.62
CA LEU A 160 -9.59 -2.34 -9.65
C LEU A 160 -8.64 -1.54 -10.55
N MET A 161 -7.33 -1.79 -10.46
CA MET A 161 -6.34 -1.14 -11.31
C MET A 161 -6.54 -1.51 -12.79
N VAL A 162 -6.76 -2.79 -13.11
CA VAL A 162 -7.03 -3.23 -14.49
C VAL A 162 -8.30 -2.60 -15.05
N LEU A 163 -9.37 -2.57 -14.24
CA LEU A 163 -10.63 -1.93 -14.63
C LEU A 163 -10.43 -0.42 -14.86
N PHE A 164 -9.70 0.25 -13.97
CA PHE A 164 -9.37 1.66 -14.10
C PHE A 164 -8.57 1.95 -15.38
N LEU A 165 -7.56 1.14 -15.71
CA LEU A 165 -6.77 1.30 -16.94
C LEU A 165 -7.58 1.10 -18.23
N LYS A 166 -8.73 0.41 -18.15
CA LYS A 166 -9.67 0.24 -19.27
C LYS A 166 -10.65 1.42 -19.43
N THR A 167 -10.71 2.35 -18.47
CA THR A 167 -11.55 3.56 -18.58
C THR A 167 -10.91 4.61 -19.49
N GLU A 168 -11.71 5.61 -19.91
CA GLU A 168 -11.22 6.76 -20.68
C GLU A 168 -10.08 7.50 -19.99
N LEU A 169 -10.17 7.68 -18.66
CA LEU A 169 -9.09 8.28 -17.86
C LEU A 169 -7.83 7.43 -17.87
N GLY A 170 -7.97 6.10 -17.76
CA GLY A 170 -6.86 5.16 -17.84
C GLY A 170 -6.22 5.10 -19.23
N ALA A 171 -7.01 5.26 -20.29
CA ALA A 171 -6.50 5.38 -21.66
C ALA A 171 -5.73 6.70 -21.84
N ALA A 172 -6.27 7.82 -21.33
CA ALA A 172 -5.61 9.11 -21.34
C ALA A 172 -4.27 9.07 -20.57
N MET A 173 -4.23 8.45 -19.38
CA MET A 173 -3.00 8.30 -18.60
C MET A 173 -1.91 7.52 -19.37
N ARG A 174 -2.28 6.43 -20.05
CA ARG A 174 -1.33 5.69 -20.90
C ARG A 174 -0.83 6.53 -22.07
N ALA A 175 -1.74 7.24 -22.75
CA ALA A 175 -1.37 8.13 -23.84
C ALA A 175 -0.43 9.27 -23.38
N THR A 176 -0.61 9.79 -22.16
CA THR A 176 0.31 10.78 -21.58
C THR A 176 1.70 10.21 -21.30
N GLY A 177 1.79 8.94 -20.89
CA GLY A 177 3.07 8.25 -20.71
C GLY A 177 3.83 8.07 -22.03
N ASP A 178 3.11 7.77 -23.11
CA ASP A 178 3.71 7.58 -24.45
C ASP A 178 4.05 8.91 -25.16
N ASN A 179 3.44 10.02 -24.76
CA ASN A 179 3.67 11.33 -25.36
C ASN A 179 3.91 12.43 -24.33
N ALA A 180 5.20 12.73 -24.09
CA ALA A 180 5.65 13.78 -23.18
C ALA A 180 5.10 15.20 -23.50
N ARG A 181 4.58 15.45 -24.71
CA ARG A 181 3.93 16.74 -25.04
C ARG A 181 2.55 16.90 -24.41
N MET A 182 1.81 15.81 -24.15
CA MET A 182 0.51 15.88 -23.48
C MET A 182 0.62 16.12 -21.96
N LEU A 183 1.83 15.99 -21.40
CA LEU A 183 2.12 16.23 -19.98
C LEU A 183 2.29 17.73 -19.63
N ARG A 184 2.33 18.62 -20.64
CA ARG A 184 2.60 20.06 -20.50
C ARG A 184 1.34 20.91 -20.46
#